data_AF-A0A6B0Z098-F1
#
_entry.id   AF-A0A6B0Z098-F1
#
_cell.length_a   1.000
_cell.length_b   1.000
_cell.length_c   1.000
_cell.angle_alpha   90.00
_cell.angle_beta   90.00
_cell.angle_gamma   90.00
#
_symmetry.space_group_name_H-M   'P 1'
#
loop_
_entity.id
_entity.type
_entity.pdbx_description
1 polymer ?
#
loop_
_entity_poly.entity_id
_entity_poly.type
_entity_poly.pdbx_seq_one_letter_code
_entity_poly.pdbx_strand_id
1 'polypeptide(L)'
;MTASNWYKGNIHTHTTESDGDADHDFVTKWYRDNGYDLLVLSDHNHRTILEHEIEDGPLMIPGEEVSSRIFGGTIPIHLNAIGIRHVVEPTNLDDIVATLQANVNAIINAGGIAQLNHPNFEWAFNHEHIKQVEGASLMEIHNAHPAVNGYGAPGKPSVEEMWDLVLSAGTVIFGTATDDSHNYHDYTPDASNPGRGWVVVNAPERTVDAIVDGLATGNFYSSNGITLTDLTITEESIELEIEPDRSMIYVTTFSGLDGETLSEVEGQTASYQIKGDEGYIRATVRSSGGTSAWTQPVFTKNQK
;
A
#
# COMPACT_ATOMS: atom_id res chain seq x y z
N MET A 1 -24.34 0.79 -14.99
CA MET A 1 -22.90 0.71 -14.68
C MET A 1 -22.40 2.13 -14.68
N THR A 2 -22.11 2.67 -13.50
CA THR A 2 -21.39 3.94 -13.36
C THR A 2 -20.02 3.76 -14.02
N ALA A 3 -19.54 4.75 -14.77
CA ALA A 3 -18.19 4.71 -15.31
C ALA A 3 -17.21 4.61 -14.13
N SER A 4 -16.34 3.61 -14.16
CA SER A 4 -15.31 3.37 -13.15
C SER A 4 -14.08 4.18 -13.51
N ASN A 5 -13.53 4.96 -12.56
CA ASN A 5 -12.38 5.82 -12.79
C ASN A 5 -11.20 5.35 -11.95
N TRP A 6 -10.01 5.36 -12.53
CA TRP A 6 -8.75 5.02 -11.85
C TRP A 6 -8.08 6.30 -11.33
N TYR A 7 -7.81 6.36 -10.03
CA TYR A 7 -7.25 7.51 -9.34
C TYR A 7 -5.90 7.17 -8.74
N LYS A 8 -4.82 7.81 -9.21
CA LYS A 8 -3.47 7.60 -8.69
C LYS A 8 -3.28 8.32 -7.36
N GLY A 9 -2.68 7.67 -6.38
CA GLY A 9 -2.57 8.20 -5.03
C GLY A 9 -1.38 7.74 -4.23
N ASN A 10 -0.88 8.62 -3.36
CA ASN A 10 0.01 8.21 -2.28
C ASN A 10 -0.72 8.30 -0.93
N ILE A 11 -0.47 7.31 -0.07
CA ILE A 11 -1.12 7.13 1.22
C ILE A 11 -0.11 7.04 2.38
N HIS A 12 1.18 7.28 2.13
CA HIS A 12 2.24 7.38 3.14
C HIS A 12 3.24 8.47 2.73
N THR A 13 3.21 9.59 3.43
CA THR A 13 3.91 10.83 3.06
C THR A 13 4.03 11.74 4.27
N HIS A 14 5.22 12.29 4.51
CA HIS A 14 5.51 13.14 5.67
C HIS A 14 5.82 14.58 5.27
N THR A 15 5.56 15.50 6.20
CA THR A 15 5.78 16.94 6.08
C THR A 15 6.56 17.45 7.30
N THR A 16 6.78 18.76 7.39
CA THR A 16 7.38 19.40 8.58
C THR A 16 6.51 19.33 9.84
N GLU A 17 5.27 18.85 9.77
CA GLU A 17 4.44 18.62 10.97
C GLU A 17 4.89 17.37 11.75
N SER A 18 5.69 16.48 11.15
CA SER A 18 6.50 15.48 11.87
C SER A 18 8.01 15.65 11.61
N ASP A 19 8.53 15.00 10.57
CA ASP A 19 9.95 14.79 10.33
C ASP A 19 10.34 14.83 8.84
N GLY A 20 9.42 15.26 7.97
CA GLY A 20 9.71 15.64 6.59
C GLY A 20 10.44 16.98 6.49
N ASP A 21 11.11 17.21 5.35
CA ASP A 21 11.91 18.42 5.10
C ASP A 21 11.16 19.56 4.39
N ALA A 22 9.89 19.35 4.05
CA ALA A 22 9.04 20.33 3.36
C ALA A 22 7.66 20.45 4.00
N ASP A 23 7.08 21.65 3.97
CA ASP A 23 5.76 21.92 4.52
C ASP A 23 4.63 21.30 3.69
N HIS A 24 3.43 21.19 4.28
CA HIS A 24 2.28 20.55 3.66
C HIS A 24 1.85 21.20 2.34
N ASP A 25 2.06 22.50 2.16
CA ASP A 25 1.77 23.20 0.90
C ASP A 25 2.75 22.79 -0.20
N PHE A 26 4.05 22.75 0.12
CA PHE A 26 5.08 22.30 -0.80
C PHE A 26 4.86 20.83 -1.20
N VAL A 27 4.62 19.96 -0.23
CA VAL A 27 4.40 18.54 -0.45
C VAL A 27 3.17 18.32 -1.32
N THR A 28 2.02 18.91 -0.97
CA THR A 28 0.80 18.73 -1.75
C THR A 28 0.93 19.30 -3.17
N LYS A 29 1.64 20.44 -3.31
CA LYS A 29 1.98 20.99 -4.63
C LYS A 29 2.83 20.04 -5.47
N TRP A 30 3.81 19.36 -4.87
CA TRP A 30 4.63 18.38 -5.56
C TRP A 30 3.77 17.25 -6.15
N TYR A 31 2.86 16.67 -5.35
CA TYR A 31 1.98 15.59 -5.81
C TYR A 31 1.01 16.06 -6.90
N ARG A 32 0.45 17.27 -6.76
CA ARG A 32 -0.35 17.90 -7.83
C ARG A 32 0.44 17.99 -9.14
N ASP A 33 1.64 18.58 -9.10
CA ASP A 33 2.46 18.81 -10.29
C ASP A 33 2.93 17.49 -10.95
N ASN A 34 2.85 16.37 -10.22
CA ASN A 34 3.18 15.02 -10.69
C ASN A 34 1.95 14.14 -10.97
N GLY A 35 0.76 14.74 -11.09
CA GLY A 35 -0.44 14.08 -11.57
C GLY A 35 -1.03 13.05 -10.62
N TYR A 36 -0.94 13.29 -9.31
CA TYR A 36 -1.65 12.49 -8.31
C TYR A 36 -3.07 13.03 -8.11
N ASP A 37 -4.04 12.11 -8.06
CA ASP A 37 -5.46 12.39 -7.88
C ASP A 37 -5.88 12.45 -6.41
N LEU A 38 -5.12 11.83 -5.52
CA LEU A 38 -5.38 11.78 -4.08
C LEU A 38 -4.07 11.73 -3.28
N LEU A 39 -4.12 12.24 -2.05
CA LEU A 39 -2.98 12.27 -1.14
C LEU A 39 -3.44 12.14 0.32
N VAL A 40 -2.72 11.32 1.10
CA VAL A 40 -2.76 11.33 2.56
C VAL A 40 -1.46 11.96 3.06
N LEU A 41 -1.55 13.05 3.81
CA LEU A 41 -0.44 13.52 4.63
C LEU A 41 -0.49 12.72 5.93
N SER A 42 0.46 11.82 6.12
CA SER A 42 0.47 10.82 7.18
C SER A 42 1.53 11.15 8.24
N ASP A 43 1.65 12.41 8.64
CA ASP A 43 2.63 12.84 9.65
C ASP A 43 2.51 12.00 10.94
N HIS A 44 3.64 11.72 11.58
CA HIS A 44 3.69 10.87 12.77
C HIS A 44 2.84 11.42 13.93
N ASN A 45 1.82 10.65 14.33
CA ASN A 45 0.88 10.95 15.41
C ASN A 45 0.26 12.36 15.30
N HIS A 46 0.14 12.87 14.08
CA HIS A 46 -0.38 14.19 13.80
C HIS A 46 -1.24 14.18 12.53
N ARG A 47 -2.49 14.58 12.67
CA ARG A 47 -3.43 14.71 11.54
C ARG A 47 -3.31 16.09 10.91
N THR A 48 -2.47 16.21 9.89
CA THR A 48 -2.29 17.44 9.09
C THR A 48 -3.52 17.71 8.22
N ILE A 49 -4.15 18.87 8.41
CA ILE A 49 -5.34 19.29 7.64
C ILE A 49 -5.05 20.63 6.97
N LEU A 50 -5.17 20.65 5.64
CA LEU A 50 -5.09 21.90 4.88
C LEU A 50 -6.28 22.80 5.21
N GLU A 51 -6.02 24.06 5.55
CA GLU A 51 -7.07 25.06 5.78
C GLU A 51 -7.70 25.59 4.49
N HIS A 52 -7.18 25.17 3.33
CA HIS A 52 -7.60 25.60 2.00
C HIS A 52 -7.56 24.45 1.00
N GLU A 53 -8.35 24.56 -0.06
CA GLU A 53 -8.27 23.66 -1.21
C GLU A 53 -7.10 24.06 -2.12
N ILE A 54 -6.39 23.07 -2.66
CA ILE A 54 -5.41 23.29 -3.71
C ILE A 54 -6.14 23.20 -5.05
N GLU A 55 -6.15 24.30 -5.81
CA GLU A 55 -6.72 24.34 -7.16
C GLU A 55 -6.07 23.27 -8.04
N ASP A 56 -6.91 22.47 -8.71
CA ASP A 56 -6.52 21.29 -9.49
C ASP A 56 -5.64 20.28 -8.72
N GLY A 57 -5.68 20.32 -7.40
CA GLY A 57 -4.92 19.47 -6.49
C GLY A 57 -5.50 18.06 -6.32
N PRO A 58 -4.72 17.17 -5.67
CA PRO A 58 -5.23 15.88 -5.24
C PRO A 58 -6.38 16.04 -4.24
N LEU A 59 -7.26 15.05 -4.20
CA LEU A 59 -8.20 14.87 -3.09
C LEU A 59 -7.40 14.58 -1.81
N MET A 60 -7.49 15.49 -0.84
CA MET A 60 -6.89 15.29 0.47
C MET A 60 -7.73 14.33 1.30
N ILE A 61 -7.14 13.20 1.68
CA ILE A 61 -7.75 12.22 2.56
C ILE A 61 -7.13 12.39 3.95
N PRO A 62 -7.93 12.72 4.98
CA PRO A 62 -7.40 12.89 6.32
C PRO A 62 -6.74 11.61 6.82
N GLY A 63 -5.53 11.73 7.36
CA GLY A 63 -4.82 10.61 7.95
C GLY A 63 -3.66 11.05 8.82
N GLU A 64 -2.97 10.06 9.37
CA GLU A 64 -1.72 10.19 10.11
C GLU A 64 -1.02 8.82 10.11
N GLU A 65 0.26 8.79 10.47
CA GLU A 65 0.93 7.55 10.83
C GLU A 65 0.93 7.40 12.36
N VAL A 66 0.19 6.42 12.87
CA VAL A 66 0.21 6.07 14.29
C VAL A 66 1.54 5.37 14.56
N SER A 67 2.48 6.12 15.12
CA SER A 67 3.88 5.70 15.27
C SER A 67 4.24 5.50 16.72
N SER A 68 4.74 4.32 17.02
CA SER A 68 5.17 3.97 18.36
C SER A 68 6.40 3.07 18.36
N ARG A 69 7.04 2.96 19.52
CA ARG A 69 8.08 1.96 19.76
C ARG A 69 7.78 1.22 21.05
N ILE A 70 7.78 -0.12 21.00
CA ILE A 70 7.56 -0.99 22.15
C ILE A 70 8.89 -1.61 22.64
N PHE A 71 8.83 -2.40 23.72
CA PHE A 71 10.00 -3.01 24.37
C PHE A 71 11.16 -2.03 24.64
N GLY A 72 10.85 -0.94 25.36
CA GLY A 72 11.85 0.06 25.71
C GLY A 72 12.41 0.85 24.53
N GLY A 73 11.67 0.95 23.43
CA GLY A 73 12.05 1.75 22.26
C GLY A 73 12.76 0.98 21.15
N THR A 74 12.73 -0.36 21.19
CA THR A 74 13.53 -1.22 20.29
C THR A 74 12.78 -1.77 19.09
N ILE A 75 11.45 -1.88 19.17
CA ILE A 75 10.64 -2.37 18.06
C ILE A 75 9.70 -1.24 17.61
N PRO A 76 9.90 -0.67 16.40
CA PRO A 76 8.98 0.31 15.84
C PRO A 76 7.68 -0.36 15.38
N ILE A 77 6.54 0.21 15.74
CA ILE A 77 5.21 -0.23 15.32
C ILE A 77 4.52 0.97 14.70
N HIS A 78 4.34 0.92 13.39
CA HIS A 78 3.76 2.01 12.61
C HIS A 78 2.55 1.53 11.81
N LEU A 79 1.47 2.31 11.86
CA LEU A 79 0.27 2.03 11.08
C LEU A 79 -0.26 3.34 10.50
N ASN A 80 -0.52 3.40 9.20
CA ASN A 80 -1.30 4.52 8.66
C ASN A 80 -2.77 4.36 9.02
N ALA A 81 -3.32 5.46 9.51
CA ALA A 81 -4.72 5.64 9.80
C ALA A 81 -5.33 6.51 8.70
N ILE A 82 -6.08 5.90 7.78
CA ILE A 82 -6.52 6.56 6.53
C ILE A 82 -8.02 6.83 6.60
N GLY A 83 -8.43 8.06 6.30
CA GLY A 83 -9.84 8.48 6.33
C GLY A 83 -10.38 8.77 7.74
N ILE A 84 -9.51 8.99 8.73
CA ILE A 84 -9.90 9.19 10.13
C ILE A 84 -10.54 10.56 10.40
N ARG A 85 -11.44 10.61 11.38
CA ARG A 85 -12.16 11.83 11.79
C ARG A 85 -11.45 12.64 12.87
N HIS A 86 -10.57 11.99 13.63
CA HIS A 86 -9.77 12.58 14.71
C HIS A 86 -8.48 11.80 14.86
N VAL A 87 -7.47 12.45 15.46
CA VAL A 87 -6.17 11.86 15.82
C VAL A 87 -6.37 10.62 16.70
N VAL A 88 -5.56 9.61 16.44
CA VAL A 88 -5.43 8.34 17.14
C VAL A 88 -4.11 8.33 17.89
N GLU A 89 -4.20 8.44 19.21
CA GLU A 89 -3.02 8.34 20.07
C GLU A 89 -2.46 6.90 20.07
N PRO A 90 -1.14 6.72 19.91
CA PRO A 90 -0.54 5.39 19.84
C PRO A 90 -0.71 4.64 21.18
N THR A 91 -1.20 3.41 21.10
CA THR A 91 -1.31 2.51 22.25
C THR A 91 -0.14 1.53 22.24
N ASN A 92 0.65 1.51 23.32
CA ASN A 92 1.80 0.62 23.48
C ASN A 92 1.51 -0.47 24.49
N LEU A 93 1.70 -1.74 24.08
CA LEU A 93 1.61 -2.91 24.95
C LEU A 93 2.92 -3.70 24.91
N ASP A 94 3.10 -4.62 25.86
CA ASP A 94 4.32 -5.46 25.96
C ASP A 94 4.32 -6.65 25.00
N ASP A 95 3.60 -6.56 23.89
CA ASP A 95 3.48 -7.59 22.85
C ASP A 95 3.19 -6.96 21.47
N ILE A 96 3.78 -7.51 20.40
CA ILE A 96 3.65 -7.00 19.02
C ILE A 96 2.21 -7.10 18.54
N VAL A 97 1.60 -8.28 18.64
CA VAL A 97 0.23 -8.53 18.13
C VAL A 97 -0.77 -7.70 18.91
N ALA A 98 -0.66 -7.66 20.24
CA ALA A 98 -1.53 -6.87 21.07
C ALA A 98 -1.43 -5.36 20.74
N THR A 99 -0.21 -4.86 20.51
CA THR A 99 0.02 -3.46 20.12
C THR A 99 -0.59 -3.16 18.74
N LEU A 100 -0.34 -4.02 17.74
CA LEU A 100 -0.94 -3.88 16.42
C LEU A 100 -2.48 -3.88 16.51
N GLN A 101 -3.07 -4.86 17.19
CA GLN A 101 -4.52 -4.97 17.32
C GLN A 101 -5.14 -3.78 18.04
N ALA A 102 -4.51 -3.28 19.11
CA ALA A 102 -5.01 -2.12 19.84
C ALA A 102 -5.07 -0.87 18.95
N ASN A 103 -4.02 -0.62 18.16
CA ASN A 103 -3.96 0.53 17.26
C ASN A 103 -4.91 0.35 16.06
N VAL A 104 -5.01 -0.84 15.46
CA VAL A 104 -6.01 -1.13 14.41
C VAL A 104 -7.43 -0.82 14.91
N ASN A 105 -7.78 -1.29 16.12
CA ASN A 105 -9.09 -1.01 16.71
C ASN A 105 -9.31 0.49 16.94
N ALA A 106 -8.29 1.21 17.39
CA ALA A 106 -8.37 2.65 17.61
C ALA A 106 -8.58 3.42 16.29
N ILE A 107 -7.90 3.02 15.21
CA ILE A 107 -8.07 3.58 13.86
C ILE A 107 -9.48 3.35 13.33
N ILE A 108 -10.01 2.14 13.45
CA ILE A 108 -11.38 1.81 13.05
C ILE A 108 -12.38 2.64 13.87
N ASN A 109 -12.17 2.78 15.18
CA ASN A 109 -13.01 3.61 16.04
C ASN A 109 -12.95 5.11 15.66
N ALA A 110 -11.84 5.58 15.10
CA ALA A 110 -11.71 6.93 14.55
C ALA A 110 -12.43 7.10 13.19
N GLY A 111 -12.95 6.01 12.64
CA GLY A 111 -13.78 5.98 11.43
C GLY A 111 -13.00 5.78 10.13
N GLY A 112 -11.72 5.43 10.20
CA GLY A 112 -10.87 5.16 9.04
C GLY A 112 -10.54 3.67 8.86
N ILE A 113 -9.61 3.40 7.95
CA ILE A 113 -9.01 2.08 7.73
C ILE A 113 -7.55 2.07 8.18
N ALA A 114 -7.08 0.91 8.62
CA ALA A 114 -5.71 0.72 9.06
C ALA A 114 -4.85 0.06 7.98
N GLN A 115 -3.66 0.63 7.76
CA GLN A 115 -2.57 0.01 7.01
C GLN A 115 -1.45 -0.38 7.95
N LEU A 116 -0.93 -1.60 7.82
CA LEU A 116 0.30 -2.02 8.50
C LEU A 116 1.52 -1.55 7.68
N ASN A 117 2.30 -0.64 8.25
CA ASN A 117 3.43 -0.05 7.53
C ASN A 117 4.69 -0.91 7.66
N HIS A 118 5.44 -1.00 6.57
CA HIS A 118 6.81 -1.51 6.44
C HIS A 118 7.24 -2.51 7.55
N PRO A 119 6.66 -3.72 7.64
CA PRO A 119 6.95 -4.68 8.73
C PRO A 119 8.44 -5.01 8.89
N ASN A 120 9.19 -4.89 7.79
CA ASN A 120 10.63 -5.13 7.69
C ASN A 120 11.51 -3.92 8.08
N PHE A 121 10.94 -2.77 8.42
CA PHE A 121 11.72 -1.68 9.01
C PHE A 121 12.23 -2.11 10.39
N GLU A 122 13.56 -2.14 10.53
CA GLU A 122 14.26 -2.73 11.69
C GLU A 122 13.83 -4.18 12.03
N TRP A 123 13.21 -4.92 11.09
CA TRP A 123 12.63 -6.25 11.31
C TRP A 123 11.59 -6.31 12.43
N ALA A 124 10.78 -5.26 12.55
CA ALA A 124 9.86 -5.05 13.66
C ALA A 124 8.84 -6.19 13.86
N PHE A 125 8.18 -6.62 12.79
CA PHE A 125 7.19 -7.69 12.82
C PHE A 125 7.15 -8.45 11.49
N ASN A 126 6.34 -9.50 11.39
CA ASN A 126 6.31 -10.39 10.22
C ASN A 126 4.93 -11.05 10.05
N HIS A 127 4.80 -11.90 9.02
CA HIS A 127 3.59 -12.66 8.70
C HIS A 127 3.00 -13.45 9.90
N GLU A 128 3.83 -13.99 10.80
CA GLU A 128 3.33 -14.70 11.99
C GLU A 128 2.57 -13.77 12.94
N HIS A 129 2.95 -12.51 13.01
CA HIS A 129 2.22 -11.49 13.77
C HIS A 129 1.01 -10.98 12.99
N ILE A 130 1.18 -10.66 11.71
CA ILE A 130 0.14 -10.03 10.87
C ILE A 130 -1.10 -10.93 10.78
N LYS A 131 -0.96 -12.25 10.59
CA LYS A 131 -2.09 -13.18 10.48
C LYS A 131 -2.94 -13.32 11.75
N GLN A 132 -2.49 -12.73 12.87
CA GLN A 132 -3.21 -12.70 14.14
C GLN A 132 -3.95 -11.39 14.38
N VAL A 133 -3.76 -10.39 13.51
CA VAL A 133 -4.38 -9.06 13.62
C VAL A 133 -5.63 -9.01 12.75
N GLU A 134 -6.76 -8.67 13.36
CA GLU A 134 -8.04 -8.53 12.68
C GLU A 134 -8.37 -7.06 12.41
N GLY A 135 -8.99 -6.78 11.25
CA GLY A 135 -9.54 -5.47 10.91
C GLY A 135 -8.60 -4.53 10.15
N ALA A 136 -7.31 -4.85 10.02
CA ALA A 136 -6.42 -4.10 9.12
C ALA A 136 -6.80 -4.40 7.66
N SER A 137 -7.04 -3.35 6.87
CA SER A 137 -7.40 -3.50 5.45
C SER A 137 -6.17 -3.64 4.56
N LEU A 138 -5.07 -2.99 4.92
CA LEU A 138 -3.92 -2.78 4.05
C LEU A 138 -2.61 -3.21 4.74
N MET A 139 -1.62 -3.62 3.95
CA MET A 139 -0.21 -3.73 4.38
C MET A 139 0.73 -3.26 3.27
N GLU A 140 1.84 -2.64 3.65
CA GLU A 140 2.84 -2.25 2.66
C GLU A 140 3.60 -3.46 2.12
N ILE A 141 3.52 -3.65 0.80
CA ILE A 141 4.29 -4.64 0.03
C ILE A 141 5.39 -3.98 -0.80
N HIS A 142 5.43 -2.66 -0.82
CA HIS A 142 6.56 -1.85 -1.26
C HIS A 142 6.53 -0.53 -0.49
N ASN A 143 7.62 -0.21 0.19
CA ASN A 143 7.83 1.08 0.81
C ASN A 143 9.17 1.61 0.30
N ALA A 144 9.17 2.83 -0.25
CA ALA A 144 10.35 3.38 -0.93
C ALA A 144 11.38 4.03 0.01
N HIS A 145 11.13 4.04 1.32
CA HIS A 145 12.08 4.54 2.29
C HIS A 145 13.36 3.68 2.29
N PRO A 146 14.55 4.27 2.11
CA PRO A 146 15.80 3.55 1.82
C PRO A 146 16.30 2.66 2.96
N ALA A 147 15.80 2.88 4.19
CA ALA A 147 16.14 2.06 5.36
C ALA A 147 15.25 0.82 5.54
N VAL A 148 14.22 0.62 4.71
CA VAL A 148 13.29 -0.51 4.84
C VAL A 148 13.88 -1.76 4.16
N ASN A 149 13.85 -2.89 4.87
CA ASN A 149 14.38 -4.17 4.35
C ASN A 149 13.35 -4.92 3.47
N GLY A 150 12.78 -4.24 2.45
CA GLY A 150 11.67 -4.75 1.64
C GLY A 150 11.94 -6.10 0.96
N TYR A 151 13.15 -6.30 0.43
CA TYR A 151 13.55 -7.54 -0.26
C TYR A 151 13.87 -8.72 0.68
N GLY A 152 13.78 -8.55 2.00
CA GLY A 152 14.16 -9.59 2.94
C GLY A 152 15.67 -9.84 2.98
N ALA A 153 16.06 -10.91 3.67
CA ALA A 153 17.44 -11.35 3.85
C ALA A 153 17.46 -12.83 4.28
N PRO A 154 18.61 -13.52 4.35
CA PRO A 154 18.64 -14.90 4.83
C PRO A 154 17.93 -15.09 6.18
N GLY A 155 16.88 -15.94 6.20
CA GLY A 155 16.05 -16.19 7.38
C GLY A 155 14.97 -15.14 7.67
N LYS A 156 14.80 -14.14 6.80
CA LYS A 156 13.79 -13.09 6.91
C LYS A 156 13.09 -12.92 5.55
N PRO A 157 11.79 -13.23 5.43
CA PRO A 157 11.09 -13.08 4.16
C PRO A 157 11.03 -11.60 3.71
N SER A 158 10.99 -11.40 2.40
CA SER A 158 10.58 -10.14 1.79
C SER A 158 9.14 -9.78 2.16
N VAL A 159 8.75 -8.52 2.00
CA VAL A 159 7.37 -8.10 2.28
C VAL A 159 6.35 -8.73 1.32
N GLU A 160 6.73 -9.03 0.07
CA GLU A 160 5.90 -9.81 -0.86
C GLU A 160 5.70 -11.26 -0.37
N GLU A 161 6.78 -11.93 0.06
CA GLU A 161 6.68 -13.29 0.65
C GLU A 161 5.86 -13.28 1.95
N MET A 162 5.99 -12.24 2.78
CA MET A 162 5.13 -12.08 3.96
C MET A 162 3.67 -11.96 3.58
N TRP A 163 3.36 -11.16 2.56
CA TRP A 163 1.99 -10.99 2.08
C TRP A 163 1.42 -12.33 1.61
N ASP A 164 2.18 -13.10 0.82
CA ASP A 164 1.76 -14.43 0.37
C ASP A 164 1.46 -15.38 1.53
N LEU A 165 2.31 -15.40 2.56
CA LEU A 165 2.11 -16.24 3.75
C LEU A 165 0.88 -15.82 4.58
N VAL A 166 0.58 -14.51 4.64
CA VAL A 166 -0.62 -14.00 5.32
C VAL A 166 -1.89 -14.38 4.55
N LEU A 167 -1.90 -14.20 3.23
CA LEU A 167 -3.01 -14.60 2.35
C LEU A 167 -3.26 -16.12 2.40
N SER A 168 -2.19 -16.90 2.41
CA SER A 168 -2.24 -18.37 2.49
C SER A 168 -2.80 -18.88 3.81
N ALA A 169 -2.63 -18.11 4.89
CA ALA A 169 -3.25 -18.38 6.18
C ALA A 169 -4.76 -18.03 6.23
N GLY A 170 -5.34 -17.54 5.13
CA GLY A 170 -6.75 -17.13 5.03
C GLY A 170 -7.03 -15.73 5.57
N THR A 171 -6.00 -14.94 5.86
CA THR A 171 -6.15 -13.54 6.27
C THR A 171 -6.23 -12.65 5.04
N VAL A 172 -7.38 -12.00 4.83
CA VAL A 172 -7.59 -11.06 3.74
C VAL A 172 -7.00 -9.70 4.12
N ILE A 173 -5.91 -9.30 3.45
CA ILE A 173 -5.28 -7.99 3.58
C ILE A 173 -4.72 -7.56 2.23
N PHE A 174 -4.85 -6.28 1.87
CA PHE A 174 -4.50 -5.77 0.54
C PHE A 174 -3.12 -5.10 0.53
N GLY A 175 -2.33 -5.37 -0.50
CA GLY A 175 -0.94 -4.93 -0.61
C GLY A 175 -0.81 -3.55 -1.24
N THR A 176 -0.17 -2.61 -0.55
CA THR A 176 0.05 -1.23 -1.00
C THR A 176 1.52 -0.97 -1.36
N ALA A 177 1.73 -0.09 -2.34
CA ALA A 177 3.02 0.52 -2.61
C ALA A 177 2.97 2.00 -2.23
N THR A 178 4.00 2.48 -1.52
CA THR A 178 4.02 3.84 -0.99
C THR A 178 5.41 4.48 -1.10
N ASP A 179 5.47 5.80 -1.05
CA ASP A 179 6.74 6.53 -1.03
C ASP A 179 7.38 6.53 0.35
N ASP A 180 6.57 6.77 1.39
CA ASP A 180 7.05 7.09 2.74
C ASP A 180 8.05 8.26 2.70
N SER A 181 7.65 9.30 1.95
CA SER A 181 8.54 10.38 1.54
C SER A 181 8.74 11.40 2.66
N HIS A 182 10.02 11.72 2.89
CA HIS A 182 10.47 12.71 3.86
C HIS A 182 11.32 13.82 3.21
N ASN A 183 11.87 13.58 2.01
CA ASN A 183 12.82 14.46 1.35
C ASN A 183 12.32 14.95 -0.02
N TYR A 184 12.10 16.25 -0.14
CA TYR A 184 11.55 16.87 -1.36
C TYR A 184 12.49 17.86 -2.04
N HIS A 185 13.56 18.27 -1.35
CA HIS A 185 14.52 19.26 -1.86
C HIS A 185 15.69 18.61 -2.60
N ASP A 186 16.27 17.53 -2.07
CA ASP A 186 17.39 16.80 -2.65
C ASP A 186 16.97 15.40 -3.10
N TYR A 187 17.38 14.99 -4.31
CA TYR A 187 17.05 13.68 -4.89
C TYR A 187 18.27 12.78 -4.96
N THR A 188 18.36 11.84 -4.03
CA THR A 188 19.50 10.91 -3.92
C THR A 188 19.02 9.48 -3.65
N PRO A 189 19.85 8.45 -3.91
CA PRO A 189 19.48 7.07 -3.63
C PRO A 189 19.22 6.78 -2.14
N ASP A 190 19.83 7.55 -1.25
CA ASP A 190 19.72 7.43 0.21
C ASP A 190 18.66 8.37 0.83
N ALA A 191 18.02 9.22 0.03
CA ALA A 191 16.92 10.06 0.47
C ALA A 191 15.57 9.33 0.32
N SER A 192 14.64 9.61 1.23
CA SER A 192 13.25 9.14 1.12
C SER A 192 12.45 10.10 0.23
N ASN A 193 12.69 10.01 -1.08
CA ASN A 193 12.07 10.89 -2.07
C ASN A 193 10.67 10.42 -2.50
N PRO A 194 9.78 11.36 -2.89
CA PRO A 194 8.46 11.02 -3.43
C PRO A 194 8.54 10.44 -4.85
N GLY A 195 7.45 9.82 -5.32
CA GLY A 195 7.30 9.29 -6.67
C GLY A 195 7.91 7.92 -6.93
N ARG A 196 8.07 7.09 -5.89
CA ARG A 196 8.68 5.77 -5.87
C ARG A 196 7.73 4.64 -5.43
N GLY A 197 6.47 4.92 -5.12
CA GLY A 197 5.43 3.96 -4.75
C GLY A 197 4.06 4.63 -4.64
N TRP A 198 3.03 4.01 -5.20
CA TRP A 198 1.66 4.52 -5.16
C TRP A 198 0.61 3.43 -5.34
N VAL A 199 -0.63 3.77 -5.01
CA VAL A 199 -1.83 3.02 -5.36
C VAL A 199 -2.55 3.69 -6.52
N VAL A 200 -3.33 2.91 -7.28
CA VAL A 200 -4.25 3.41 -8.30
C VAL A 200 -5.61 2.79 -8.02
N VAL A 201 -6.50 3.60 -7.44
CA VAL A 201 -7.78 3.17 -6.88
C VAL A 201 -8.87 3.28 -7.93
N ASN A 202 -9.60 2.20 -8.14
CA ASN A 202 -10.79 2.21 -8.95
C ASN A 202 -12.00 2.61 -8.09
N ALA A 203 -12.59 3.77 -8.38
CA ALA A 203 -13.74 4.28 -7.66
C ALA A 203 -14.76 4.94 -8.60
N PRO A 204 -16.06 4.96 -8.25
CA PRO A 204 -17.09 5.61 -9.06
C PRO A 204 -16.92 7.15 -9.11
N GLU A 205 -16.30 7.73 -8.09
CA GLU A 205 -16.07 9.17 -7.97
C GLU A 205 -14.83 9.46 -7.10
N ARG A 206 -14.27 10.66 -7.26
CA ARG A 206 -13.11 11.15 -6.50
C ARG A 206 -13.54 11.78 -5.18
N THR A 207 -14.13 11.00 -4.29
CA THR A 207 -14.53 11.42 -2.94
C THR A 207 -13.82 10.59 -1.87
N VAL A 208 -13.67 11.13 -0.65
CA VAL A 208 -12.96 10.42 0.43
C VAL A 208 -13.60 9.06 0.70
N ASP A 209 -14.92 9.01 0.82
CA ASP A 209 -15.65 7.77 1.09
C ASP A 209 -15.46 6.75 -0.04
N ALA A 210 -15.56 7.15 -1.31
CA ALA A 210 -15.41 6.24 -2.45
C ALA A 210 -13.99 5.71 -2.60
N ILE A 211 -12.97 6.54 -2.35
CA ILE A 211 -11.56 6.11 -2.39
C ILE A 211 -11.24 5.18 -1.22
N VAL A 212 -11.65 5.54 0.01
CA VAL A 212 -11.40 4.72 1.20
C VAL A 212 -12.11 3.37 1.08
N ASP A 213 -13.33 3.32 0.54
CA ASP A 213 -14.03 2.06 0.23
C ASP A 213 -13.28 1.23 -0.81
N GLY A 214 -12.78 1.86 -1.89
CA GLY A 214 -11.96 1.18 -2.90
C GLY A 214 -10.68 0.56 -2.32
N LEU A 215 -10.00 1.27 -1.41
CA LEU A 215 -8.86 0.74 -0.67
C LEU A 215 -9.27 -0.40 0.27
N ALA A 216 -10.33 -0.21 1.05
CA ALA A 216 -10.83 -1.17 2.04
C ALA A 216 -11.30 -2.49 1.42
N THR A 217 -11.74 -2.46 0.16
CA THR A 217 -12.29 -3.61 -0.58
C THR A 217 -11.32 -4.19 -1.60
N GLY A 218 -10.11 -3.63 -1.73
CA GLY A 218 -9.10 -4.12 -2.65
C GLY A 218 -9.34 -3.74 -4.11
N ASN A 219 -10.21 -2.77 -4.40
CA ASN A 219 -10.48 -2.30 -5.76
C ASN A 219 -9.41 -1.29 -6.22
N PHE A 220 -8.15 -1.72 -6.25
CA PHE A 220 -7.01 -0.92 -6.67
C PHE A 220 -5.88 -1.82 -7.18
N TYR A 221 -4.85 -1.23 -7.80
CA TYR A 221 -3.56 -1.88 -7.95
C TYR A 221 -2.45 -1.00 -7.35
N SER A 222 -1.34 -1.61 -7.00
CA SER A 222 -0.16 -0.92 -6.45
C SER A 222 0.94 -0.88 -7.49
N SER A 223 1.80 0.15 -7.45
CA SER A 223 2.89 0.31 -8.41
C SER A 223 4.02 1.15 -7.86
N ASN A 224 5.23 0.93 -8.37
CA ASN A 224 6.38 1.81 -8.17
C ASN A 224 6.96 2.34 -9.50
N GLY A 225 6.20 2.24 -10.60
CA GLY A 225 6.69 2.66 -11.92
C GLY A 225 5.99 2.06 -13.13
N ILE A 226 5.06 1.12 -12.94
CA ILE A 226 4.29 0.50 -14.03
C ILE A 226 2.85 1.04 -14.02
N THR A 227 2.37 1.49 -15.17
CA THR A 227 0.96 1.86 -15.38
C THR A 227 0.24 0.72 -16.08
N LEU A 228 -0.99 0.41 -15.65
CA LEU A 228 -1.88 -0.50 -16.36
C LEU A 228 -2.90 0.34 -17.15
N THR A 229 -2.98 0.13 -18.45
CA THR A 229 -3.98 0.79 -19.31
C THR A 229 -5.34 0.12 -19.21
N ASP A 230 -5.36 -1.16 -18.88
CA ASP A 230 -6.57 -1.92 -18.56
C ASP A 230 -6.29 -2.92 -17.44
N LEU A 231 -7.28 -3.10 -16.56
CA LEU A 231 -7.25 -4.08 -15.49
C LEU A 231 -8.69 -4.55 -15.22
N THR A 232 -8.93 -5.83 -15.52
CA THR A 232 -10.19 -6.50 -15.22
C THR A 232 -9.93 -7.64 -14.27
N ILE A 233 -10.56 -7.58 -13.10
CA ILE A 233 -10.50 -8.62 -12.07
C ILE A 233 -11.92 -9.10 -11.80
N THR A 234 -12.16 -10.39 -11.96
CA THR A 234 -13.45 -11.05 -11.71
C THR A 234 -13.25 -12.31 -10.88
N GLU A 235 -14.34 -12.98 -10.49
CA GLU A 235 -14.25 -14.32 -9.88
C GLU A 235 -13.73 -15.40 -10.85
N GLU A 236 -13.68 -15.11 -12.16
CA GLU A 236 -13.34 -16.07 -13.22
C GLU A 236 -11.95 -15.82 -13.83
N SER A 237 -11.50 -14.57 -13.87
CA SER A 237 -10.23 -14.20 -14.51
C SER A 237 -9.59 -12.94 -13.94
N ILE A 238 -8.27 -12.85 -14.13
CA ILE A 238 -7.49 -11.62 -14.02
C ILE A 238 -6.91 -11.32 -15.40
N GLU A 239 -7.18 -10.12 -15.92
CA GLU A 239 -6.74 -9.65 -17.23
C GLU A 239 -6.14 -8.25 -17.08
N LEU A 240 -4.95 -8.03 -17.64
CA LEU A 240 -4.26 -6.75 -17.56
C LEU A 240 -3.55 -6.38 -18.87
N GLU A 241 -3.47 -5.08 -19.13
CA GLU A 241 -2.67 -4.46 -20.18
C GLU A 241 -1.76 -3.40 -19.57
N ILE A 242 -0.49 -3.45 -19.94
CA ILE A 242 0.58 -2.60 -19.41
C ILE A 242 0.83 -1.45 -20.39
N GLU A 243 0.88 -0.22 -19.88
CA GLU A 243 1.36 0.92 -20.65
C GLU A 243 2.86 0.74 -20.95
N PRO A 244 3.27 0.66 -22.23
CA PRO A 244 4.68 0.44 -22.56
C PRO A 244 5.54 1.67 -22.24
N ASP A 245 6.61 1.47 -21.48
CA ASP A 245 7.66 2.45 -21.23
C ASP A 245 8.93 2.10 -22.02
N ARG A 246 9.27 2.98 -22.97
CA ARG A 246 10.50 2.88 -23.80
C ARG A 246 10.68 1.49 -24.42
N SER A 247 11.74 0.80 -24.04
CA SER A 247 12.14 -0.52 -24.52
C SER A 247 12.16 -1.55 -23.39
N MET A 248 11.37 -1.31 -22.33
CA MET A 248 11.28 -2.23 -21.20
C MET A 248 10.58 -3.53 -21.63
N ILE A 249 11.05 -4.63 -21.06
CA ILE A 249 10.46 -5.96 -21.20
C ILE A 249 9.70 -6.26 -19.91
N TYR A 250 8.50 -6.82 -20.05
CA TYR A 250 7.62 -7.11 -18.94
C TYR A 250 7.39 -8.60 -18.82
N VAL A 251 7.37 -9.07 -17.57
CA VAL A 251 6.92 -10.41 -17.20
C VAL A 251 5.81 -10.24 -16.16
N THR A 252 4.65 -10.83 -16.43
CA THR A 252 3.57 -10.95 -15.46
C THR A 252 3.59 -12.34 -14.86
N THR A 253 3.74 -12.44 -13.54
CA THR A 253 3.67 -13.69 -12.78
C THR A 253 2.32 -13.74 -12.07
N PHE A 254 1.56 -14.80 -12.30
CA PHE A 254 0.36 -15.12 -11.51
C PHE A 254 0.75 -16.10 -10.41
N SER A 255 0.46 -15.74 -9.15
CA SER A 255 0.82 -16.52 -7.97
C SER A 255 -0.40 -16.90 -7.15
N GLY A 256 -0.34 -18.06 -6.49
CA GLY A 256 -1.35 -18.53 -5.53
C GLY A 256 -0.75 -18.90 -4.19
N LEU A 257 -1.29 -19.92 -3.51
CA LEU A 257 -0.86 -20.37 -2.17
C LEU A 257 0.67 -20.39 -2.00
N ASP A 258 1.11 -19.87 -0.86
CA ASP A 258 2.50 -19.69 -0.44
C ASP A 258 3.37 -18.93 -1.45
N GLY A 259 2.76 -18.14 -2.35
CA GLY A 259 3.44 -17.44 -3.43
C GLY A 259 3.82 -18.33 -4.62
N GLU A 260 3.25 -19.54 -4.73
CA GLU A 260 3.55 -20.48 -5.82
C GLU A 260 3.24 -19.84 -7.18
N THR A 261 4.23 -19.85 -8.08
CA THR A 261 4.04 -19.42 -9.46
C THR A 261 3.13 -20.38 -10.22
N LEU A 262 1.95 -19.90 -10.58
CA LEU A 262 0.95 -20.65 -11.34
C LEU A 262 1.13 -20.48 -12.86
N SER A 263 1.55 -19.29 -13.29
CA SER A 263 1.79 -18.95 -14.70
C SER A 263 2.70 -17.74 -14.81
N GLU A 264 3.47 -17.67 -15.90
CA GLU A 264 4.24 -16.48 -16.29
C GLU A 264 3.94 -16.14 -17.75
N VAL A 265 3.73 -14.86 -18.01
CA VAL A 265 3.42 -14.33 -19.34
C VAL A 265 4.39 -13.18 -19.65
N GLU A 266 5.13 -13.32 -20.75
CA GLU A 266 5.97 -12.25 -21.29
C GLU A 266 5.14 -11.33 -22.20
N GLY A 267 5.38 -10.02 -22.09
CA GLY A 267 4.75 -9.01 -22.94
C GLY A 267 3.83 -8.04 -22.19
N GLN A 268 3.09 -7.23 -22.95
CA GLN A 268 2.29 -6.12 -22.43
C GLN A 268 0.88 -6.55 -21.99
N THR A 269 0.42 -7.72 -22.42
CA THR A 269 -0.91 -8.25 -22.11
C THR A 269 -0.77 -9.59 -21.40
N ALA A 270 -1.45 -9.76 -20.28
CA ALA A 270 -1.45 -11.01 -19.54
C ALA A 270 -2.86 -11.35 -19.05
N SER A 271 -3.17 -12.65 -19.01
CA SER A 271 -4.44 -13.14 -18.48
C SER A 271 -4.25 -14.46 -17.75
N TYR A 272 -5.08 -14.69 -16.73
CA TYR A 272 -5.18 -15.94 -16.01
C TYR A 272 -6.65 -16.31 -15.81
N GLN A 273 -6.99 -17.57 -16.07
CA GLN A 273 -8.32 -18.13 -15.84
C GLN A 273 -8.32 -18.91 -14.53
N ILE A 274 -9.19 -18.52 -13.59
CA ILE A 274 -9.27 -19.08 -12.24
C ILE A 274 -9.92 -20.46 -12.30
N LYS A 275 -9.25 -21.46 -11.72
CA LYS A 275 -9.65 -22.88 -11.71
C LYS A 275 -10.45 -23.22 -10.45
N GLY A 276 -10.23 -22.48 -9.36
CA GLY A 276 -10.97 -22.57 -8.11
C GLY A 276 -10.25 -23.32 -6.97
N ASP A 277 -9.08 -23.91 -7.22
CA ASP A 277 -8.28 -24.66 -6.23
C ASP A 277 -6.98 -23.93 -5.81
N GLU A 278 -6.74 -22.72 -6.33
CA GLU A 278 -5.50 -21.96 -6.10
C GLU A 278 -5.39 -21.29 -4.72
N GLY A 279 -6.46 -21.30 -3.91
CA GLY A 279 -6.61 -20.56 -2.66
C GLY A 279 -6.83 -19.06 -2.89
N TYR A 280 -5.85 -18.38 -3.48
CA TYR A 280 -5.99 -17.03 -4.03
C TYR A 280 -5.19 -16.92 -5.33
N ILE A 281 -5.46 -15.88 -6.11
CA ILE A 281 -4.67 -15.53 -7.29
C ILE A 281 -4.35 -14.04 -7.26
N ARG A 282 -3.09 -13.68 -7.46
CA ARG A 282 -2.67 -12.29 -7.70
C ARG A 282 -1.67 -12.23 -8.85
N ALA A 283 -1.59 -11.07 -9.50
CA ALA A 283 -0.59 -10.81 -10.54
C ALA A 283 0.46 -9.81 -10.04
N THR A 284 1.73 -10.14 -10.26
CA THR A 284 2.85 -9.19 -10.18
C THR A 284 3.42 -8.98 -11.57
N VAL A 285 3.43 -7.73 -12.04
CA VAL A 285 4.16 -7.33 -13.25
C VAL A 285 5.55 -6.88 -12.82
N ARG A 286 6.61 -7.38 -13.46
CA ARG A 286 7.98 -6.88 -13.32
C ARG A 286 8.50 -6.34 -14.64
N SER A 287 9.10 -5.17 -14.59
CA SER A 287 9.80 -4.54 -15.71
C SER A 287 11.30 -4.84 -15.65
N SER A 288 11.94 -4.98 -16.81
CA SER A 288 13.40 -5.03 -16.93
C SER A 288 14.12 -3.79 -16.37
N GLY A 289 13.39 -2.71 -16.10
CA GLY A 289 13.89 -1.49 -15.44
C GLY A 289 13.89 -1.56 -13.90
N GLY A 290 13.40 -2.65 -13.30
CA GLY A 290 13.35 -2.83 -11.85
C GLY A 290 12.07 -2.34 -11.17
N THR A 291 11.12 -1.79 -11.94
CA THR A 291 9.80 -1.39 -11.45
C THR A 291 8.81 -2.56 -11.50
N SER A 292 7.71 -2.45 -10.78
CA SER A 292 6.70 -3.46 -10.61
C SER A 292 5.30 -2.84 -10.42
N ALA A 293 4.28 -3.65 -10.73
CA ALA A 293 2.90 -3.40 -10.34
C ALA A 293 2.31 -4.69 -9.76
N TRP A 294 1.37 -4.53 -8.81
CA TRP A 294 0.75 -5.62 -8.08
C TRP A 294 -0.77 -5.45 -8.09
N THR A 295 -1.50 -6.50 -8.50
CA THR A 295 -2.95 -6.55 -8.34
C THR A 295 -3.30 -7.07 -6.94
N GLN A 296 -4.49 -6.75 -6.45
CA GLN A 296 -5.01 -7.37 -5.24
C GLN A 296 -5.40 -8.85 -5.47
N PRO A 297 -5.36 -9.69 -4.44
CA PRO A 297 -5.70 -11.11 -4.53
C PRO A 297 -7.19 -11.32 -4.77
N VAL A 298 -7.50 -12.27 -5.66
CA VAL A 298 -8.83 -12.87 -5.80
C VAL A 298 -8.84 -14.19 -5.04
N PHE A 299 -9.62 -14.26 -3.97
CA PHE A 299 -9.77 -15.49 -3.19
C PHE A 299 -10.71 -16.48 -3.89
N THR A 300 -10.33 -17.75 -3.94
CA THR A 300 -11.18 -18.81 -4.48
C THR A 300 -12.13 -19.33 -3.40
N LYS A 301 -13.31 -19.81 -3.81
CA LYS A 301 -14.41 -20.23 -2.92
C LYS A 301 -14.07 -21.39 -1.97
N ASN A 302 -12.89 -22.01 -2.10
CA ASN A 302 -12.47 -23.18 -1.34
C ASN A 302 -11.60 -22.86 -0.11
N GLN A 303 -11.23 -21.60 0.14
CA GLN A 303 -10.71 -21.21 1.47
C GLN A 303 -11.87 -21.07 2.46
N LYS A 304 -11.95 -21.99 3.41
CA LYS A 304 -12.81 -21.92 4.61
C LYS A 304 -11.95 -21.95 5.85
#